data_AF-A0A147K3T7-F1
#
_entry.id   AF-A0A147K3T7-F1
#
_cell.length_a   1.000
_cell.length_b   1.000
_cell.length_c   1.000
_cell.angle_alpha   90.00
_cell.angle_beta   90.00
_cell.angle_gamma   90.00
#
_symmetry.space_group_name_H-M   'P 1'
#
loop_
_entity.id
_entity.type
_entity.pdbx_description
1 polymer ?
#
loop_
_entity_poly.entity_id
_entity_poly.type
_entity_poly.pdbx_seq_one_letter_code
_entity_poly.pdbx_strand_id
1 'polypeptide(L)'
;ENGQGSILQTTKLLQEFYQKVEQANLPEFKKAIQTLQNWQVEILNSFVYNFSNGFLEGINNLTKVMKRNAFGFRSFKRFRAKILLTHKYKKMGVHIG
;
A
#
# COMPACT_ATOMS: atom_id res chain seq x y z
N GLU A 1 -21.87 -2.61 6.24
CA GLU A 1 -21.77 -2.09 7.62
C GLU A 1 -20.61 -2.79 8.31
N ASN A 2 -19.65 -2.01 8.80
CA ASN A 2 -18.43 -2.56 9.40
C ASN A 2 -18.74 -3.02 10.84
N GLY A 3 -18.48 -4.29 11.12
CA GLY A 3 -18.72 -4.94 12.40
C GLY A 3 -18.27 -6.40 12.38
N GLN A 4 -18.22 -7.07 13.53
CA GLN A 4 -17.79 -8.47 13.69
C GLN A 4 -18.55 -9.46 12.77
N GLY A 5 -19.78 -9.16 12.35
CA GLY A 5 -20.50 -9.95 11.34
C GLY A 5 -19.87 -9.88 9.94
N SER A 6 -19.28 -8.73 9.58
CA SER A 6 -18.61 -8.53 8.29
C SER A 6 -17.26 -9.24 8.21
N ILE A 7 -16.51 -9.36 9.31
CA ILE A 7 -15.18 -10.00 9.26
C ILE A 7 -15.28 -11.52 9.05
N LEU A 8 -16.29 -12.17 9.63
CA LEU A 8 -16.52 -13.60 9.44
C LEU A 8 -16.85 -13.90 7.96
N GLN A 9 -17.71 -13.06 7.36
CA GLN A 9 -18.03 -13.16 5.94
C GLN A 9 -16.81 -12.89 5.06
N THR A 10 -16.02 -11.84 5.34
CA THR A 10 -14.79 -11.54 4.58
C THR A 10 -13.78 -12.67 4.68
N THR A 11 -13.62 -13.26 5.87
CA THR A 11 -12.72 -14.41 6.08
C THR A 11 -13.17 -15.62 5.27
N LYS A 12 -14.48 -15.91 5.26
CA LYS A 12 -15.05 -16.99 4.46
C LYS A 12 -14.83 -16.76 2.96
N LEU A 13 -15.10 -15.55 2.46
CA LEU A 13 -14.89 -15.18 1.07
C LEU A 13 -13.41 -15.30 0.65
N LEU A 14 -12.48 -14.93 1.54
CA LEU A 14 -11.05 -15.06 1.29
C LEU A 14 -10.62 -16.53 1.19
N GLN A 15 -11.16 -17.41 2.04
CA GLN A 15 -10.91 -18.85 1.95
C GLN A 15 -11.50 -19.46 0.68
N GLU A 16 -12.73 -19.09 0.31
CA GLU A 16 -13.36 -19.52 -0.96
C GLU A 16 -12.53 -19.07 -2.16
N PHE A 17 -11.94 -17.87 -2.11
CA PHE A 17 -11.05 -17.38 -3.14
C PHE A 17 -9.78 -18.24 -3.26
N TYR A 18 -9.14 -18.60 -2.14
CA TYR A 18 -7.97 -19.48 -2.17
C TYR A 18 -8.28 -20.84 -2.79
N GLN A 19 -9.41 -21.45 -2.42
CA GLN A 19 -9.84 -22.73 -2.99
C GLN A 19 -10.08 -22.64 -4.50
N LYS A 20 -10.74 -21.57 -4.98
CA LYS A 20 -10.97 -21.37 -6.42
C LYS A 20 -9.66 -21.26 -7.20
N VAL A 21 -8.69 -20.55 -6.64
CA VAL A 21 -7.39 -20.39 -7.31
C VAL A 21 -6.58 -21.68 -7.31
N GLU A 22 -6.63 -22.44 -6.23
CA GLU A 22 -6.01 -23.77 -6.15
C GLU A 22 -6.64 -24.74 -7.17
N GLN A 23 -7.98 -24.77 -7.27
CA GLN A 23 -8.71 -25.56 -8.26
C GLN A 23 -8.39 -25.15 -9.70
N ALA A 24 -8.25 -23.85 -9.96
CA ALA A 24 -7.87 -23.36 -11.28
C ALA A 24 -6.44 -23.75 -11.68
N ASN A 25 -5.58 -24.09 -10.69
CA ASN A 25 -4.20 -24.53 -10.86
C ASN A 25 -3.38 -23.66 -11.82
N LEU A 26 -3.60 -22.34 -11.76
CA LEU A 26 -2.92 -21.38 -12.60
C LEU A 26 -1.56 -20.98 -11.97
N PRO A 27 -0.42 -21.30 -12.61
CA PRO A 27 0.90 -21.03 -12.04
C PRO A 27 1.14 -19.53 -11.80
N GLU A 28 0.52 -18.65 -12.59
CA GLU A 28 0.60 -17.19 -12.47
C GLU A 28 0.08 -16.68 -11.12
N PHE A 29 -0.88 -17.40 -10.53
CA PHE A 29 -1.49 -17.00 -9.27
C PHE A 29 -0.79 -17.55 -8.03
N LYS A 30 0.10 -18.55 -8.17
CA LYS A 30 0.79 -19.17 -7.01
C LYS A 30 1.46 -18.13 -6.11
N LYS A 31 2.20 -17.19 -6.71
CA LYS A 31 2.90 -16.13 -5.97
C LYS A 31 1.94 -15.11 -5.35
N ALA A 32 0.85 -14.79 -6.05
CA ALA A 32 -0.16 -13.85 -5.55
C ALA A 32 -0.87 -14.43 -4.32
N ILE A 33 -1.29 -15.69 -4.37
CA ILE A 33 -1.95 -16.38 -3.25
C ILE A 33 -1.01 -16.53 -2.06
N GLN A 34 0.24 -16.94 -2.29
CA GLN A 34 1.23 -17.02 -1.21
C GLN A 34 1.39 -15.67 -0.50
N THR A 35 1.39 -14.57 -1.25
CA THR A 35 1.46 -13.23 -0.67
C THR A 35 0.22 -12.93 0.16
N LEU A 36 -0.98 -13.21 -0.37
CA LEU A 36 -2.22 -12.98 0.38
C LEU A 36 -2.29 -13.80 1.66
N GLN A 37 -1.83 -15.06 1.63
CA GLN A 37 -1.79 -15.93 2.81
C GLN A 37 -0.79 -15.41 3.86
N ASN A 38 0.40 -14.98 3.42
CA ASN A 38 1.43 -14.44 4.31
C ASN A 38 0.98 -13.17 5.05
N TRP A 39 0.11 -12.36 4.43
CA TRP A 39 -0.37 -11.07 4.95
C TRP A 39 -1.85 -11.11 5.35
N GLN A 40 -2.43 -12.30 5.48
CA GLN A 40 -3.87 -12.48 5.68
C GLN A 40 -4.35 -11.76 6.95
N VAL A 41 -3.57 -11.80 8.03
CA VAL A 41 -3.93 -11.19 9.31
C VAL A 41 -4.06 -9.68 9.16
N GLU A 42 -3.09 -9.02 8.54
CA GLU A 42 -3.08 -7.57 8.32
C GLU A 42 -4.19 -7.15 7.35
N ILE A 43 -4.41 -7.93 6.30
CA ILE A 43 -5.51 -7.73 5.36
C ILE A 43 -6.85 -7.78 6.08
N LEU A 44 -7.11 -8.83 6.87
CA LEU A 44 -8.36 -8.95 7.63
C LEU A 44 -8.51 -7.82 8.66
N ASN A 45 -7.44 -7.45 9.35
CA ASN A 45 -7.43 -6.33 10.29
C ASN A 45 -7.76 -4.99 9.60
N SER A 46 -7.34 -4.79 8.34
CA SER A 46 -7.69 -3.57 7.59
C SER A 46 -9.19 -3.41 7.32
N PHE A 47 -9.98 -4.51 7.36
CA PHE A 47 -11.44 -4.45 7.26
C PHE A 47 -12.12 -4.18 8.61
N VAL A 48 -11.42 -4.45 9.72
CA VAL A 48 -11.91 -4.18 11.08
C VAL A 48 -11.75 -2.70 11.42
N TYR A 49 -10.59 -2.15 11.10
CA TYR A 49 -10.27 -0.77 11.41
C TYR A 49 -10.54 0.13 10.21
N ASN A 50 -11.25 1.24 10.41
CA ASN A 50 -11.57 2.18 9.34
C ASN A 50 -10.39 3.11 8.99
N PHE A 51 -9.21 2.53 8.74
CA PHE A 51 -8.04 3.28 8.28
C PHE A 51 -8.11 3.47 6.77
N SER A 52 -8.06 4.72 6.33
CA SER A 52 -7.94 5.04 4.90
C SER A 52 -6.48 5.02 4.45
N ASN A 53 -6.20 4.31 3.36
CA ASN A 53 -4.90 4.39 2.68
C ASN A 53 -4.70 5.72 1.93
N GLY A 54 -5.72 6.58 1.82
CA GLY A 54 -5.67 7.80 1.01
C GLY A 54 -4.57 8.78 1.42
N PHE A 55 -4.26 8.88 2.71
CA PHE A 55 -3.14 9.72 3.17
C PHE A 55 -1.78 9.20 2.67
N LEU A 56 -1.54 7.88 2.80
CA LEU A 56 -0.32 7.23 2.34
C LEU A 56 -0.20 7.29 0.81
N GLU A 57 -1.31 7.09 0.09
CA GLU A 57 -1.38 7.25 -1.36
C GLU A 57 -1.04 8.67 -1.79
N GLY A 58 -1.53 9.68 -1.08
CA GLY A 58 -1.18 11.09 -1.31
C GLY A 58 0.32 11.35 -1.19
N ILE A 59 0.96 10.80 -0.15
CA ILE A 59 2.42 10.90 0.03
C ILE A 59 3.17 10.21 -1.11
N ASN A 60 2.74 9.00 -1.48
CA ASN A 60 3.38 8.21 -2.53
C ASN A 60 3.25 8.89 -3.90
N ASN A 61 2.08 9.46 -4.22
CA ASN A 61 1.85 10.17 -5.47
C ASN A 61 2.71 11.43 -5.57
N LEU A 62 2.77 12.24 -4.51
CA LEU A 62 3.63 13.42 -4.50
C LEU A 62 5.11 13.04 -4.64
N THR A 63 5.54 11.97 -3.98
CA THR A 63 6.90 11.43 -4.11
C THR A 63 7.23 10.98 -5.54
N LYS A 64 6.28 10.31 -6.20
CA LYS A 64 6.41 9.92 -7.62
C LYS A 64 6.49 11.15 -8.53
N VAL A 65 5.67 12.19 -8.28
CA VAL A 65 5.72 13.46 -9.02
C VAL A 65 7.07 14.15 -8.84
N MET A 66 7.59 14.24 -7.61
CA MET A 66 8.91 14.82 -7.34
C MET A 66 10.01 14.08 -8.11
N LYS A 67 10.00 12.74 -8.13
CA LYS A 67 10.96 11.94 -8.89
C LYS A 67 10.88 12.21 -10.39
N ARG A 68 9.66 12.31 -10.94
CA ARG A 68 9.41 12.56 -12.36
C ARG A 68 9.88 13.96 -12.79
N ASN A 69 9.54 14.99 -12.01
CA ASN A 69 9.91 16.38 -12.30
C ASN A 69 11.43 16.61 -12.24
N ALA A 70 12.14 15.82 -11.43
CA ALA A 70 13.61 15.87 -11.36
C ALA A 70 14.30 15.04 -12.46
N PHE A 71 13.56 14.37 -13.35
CA PHE A 71 14.09 13.39 -14.32
C PHE A 71 14.92 12.29 -13.65
N GLY A 72 14.53 11.90 -12.43
CA GLY A 72 15.25 10.95 -11.59
C GLY A 72 16.31 11.60 -10.70
N PHE A 73 16.57 10.96 -9.55
CA PHE A 73 17.60 11.40 -8.62
C PHE A 73 18.81 10.47 -8.69
N ARG A 74 20.01 11.03 -8.90
CA ARG A 74 21.26 10.27 -8.87
C ARG A 74 21.66 9.83 -7.45
N SER A 75 21.18 10.54 -6.43
CA SER A 75 21.49 10.25 -5.02
C SER A 75 20.22 10.04 -4.22
N PHE A 76 20.07 8.85 -3.64
CA PHE A 76 18.95 8.55 -2.73
C PHE A 76 18.93 9.49 -1.52
N LYS A 77 20.10 9.88 -0.99
CA LYS A 77 20.20 10.82 0.12
C LYS A 77 19.55 12.17 -0.23
N ARG A 78 19.80 12.70 -1.43
CA ARG A 78 19.17 13.94 -1.91
C ARG A 78 17.66 13.77 -2.14
N PHE A 79 17.24 12.64 -2.69
CA PHE A 79 15.82 12.34 -2.88
C PHE A 79 15.07 12.29 -1.55
N ARG A 80 15.61 11.55 -0.58
CA ARG A 80 15.06 11.48 0.79
C ARG A 80 14.99 12.85 1.44
N ALA A 81 16.05 13.66 1.32
CA ALA A 81 16.04 15.02 1.86
C ALA A 81 14.92 15.86 1.25
N LYS A 82 14.71 15.79 -0.07
CA LYS A 82 13.62 16.50 -0.76
C LYS A 82 12.24 16.04 -0.27
N ILE A 83 12.01 14.72 -0.16
CA ILE A 83 10.75 14.17 0.38
C ILE A 83 10.49 14.70 1.80
N LEU A 84 11.50 14.65 2.68
CA LEU A 84 11.36 15.12 4.05
C LEU A 84 11.10 16.62 4.12
N LEU A 85 11.78 17.43 3.32
CA LEU A 85 11.52 18.87 3.24
C LEU A 85 10.07 19.14 2.83
N THR A 86 9.57 18.44 1.81
CA THR A 86 8.20 18.59 1.30
C THR A 86 7.12 18.13 2.27
N HIS A 87 7.33 17.03 3.00
CA HIS A 87 6.29 16.47 3.88
C HIS A 87 6.41 16.94 5.33
N LYS A 88 7.63 16.97 5.88
CA LYS A 88 7.90 17.23 7.30
C LYS A 88 8.21 18.71 7.58
N TYR A 89 8.79 19.43 6.62
CA TYR A 89 9.27 20.80 6.81
C TYR A 89 8.61 21.80 5.84
N LYS A 90 7.30 21.66 5.61
CA LYS A 90 6.51 22.51 4.70
C LYS A 90 6.69 24.02 4.92
N LYS A 91 7.02 24.44 6.15
CA LYS A 91 7.21 25.85 6.54
C LYS A 91 8.61 26.41 6.27
N MET A 92 9.62 25.60 5.95
CA MET A 92 11.00 26.08 5.74
C MET A 92 11.25 26.67 4.35
N GLY A 93 10.25 26.70 3.47
CA GLY A 93 10.34 27.31 2.13
C GLY A 93 10.98 26.39 1.07
N VAL A 94 10.53 26.54 -0.18
CA VAL A 94 10.91 25.71 -1.33
C VAL A 94 12.28 26.11 -1.93
N HIS A 95 12.91 27.16 -1.40
CA HIS A 95 14.18 27.73 -1.85
C HIS A 95 15.41 27.01 -1.29
N ILE A 96 15.45 25.69 -1.43
CA ILE A 96 16.70 24.95 -1.32
C ILE A 96 16.79 24.08 -2.57
N GLY A 97 17.37 24.68 -3.60
CA GLY A 97 17.77 24.09 -4.87
C GLY A 97 19.23 24.40 -5.09
#